data_AF-A0A9X4G4M2-F1
#
_entry.id   AF-A0A9X4G4M2-F1
#
_cell.length_a   1.000
_cell.length_b   1.000
_cell.length_c   1.000
_cell.angle_alpha   90.00
_cell.angle_beta   90.00
_cell.angle_gamma   90.00
#
_symmetry.space_group_name_H-M   'P 1'
#
loop_
_entity.id
_entity.type
_entity.pdbx_description
1 polymer ?
#
loop_
_entity_poly.entity_id
_entity_poly.type
_entity_poly.pdbx_seq_one_letter_code
_entity_poly.pdbx_strand_id
1 'polypeptide(L)'
;MLSTLTTKAYIAVTEGIRNFKQNQQGVTAIEYGLIAVAIAVLIIAVFYDSNGFIVKLKEKFNGLTSTINNANPTGAAGPAGPKG
;
A
#
# COMPACT_ATOMS: atom_id res chain seq x y z
N MET A 1 38.90 -28.78 -36.53
CA MET A 1 38.86 -27.84 -35.39
C MET A 1 38.21 -26.51 -35.72
N LEU A 2 38.56 -25.85 -36.83
CA LEU A 2 38.00 -24.54 -37.21
C LEU A 2 36.47 -24.56 -37.43
N SER A 3 35.95 -25.57 -38.16
CA SER A 3 34.50 -25.75 -38.38
C SER A 3 33.69 -25.92 -37.08
N THR A 4 34.27 -26.58 -36.07
CA THR A 4 33.66 -26.74 -34.75
C THR A 4 33.63 -25.41 -33.99
N LEU A 5 34.69 -24.60 -34.11
CA LEU A 5 34.75 -23.25 -33.55
C LEU A 5 33.73 -22.31 -34.19
N THR A 6 33.64 -22.31 -35.52
CA THR A 6 32.67 -21.45 -36.25
C THR A 6 31.24 -21.84 -35.94
N THR A 7 30.95 -23.13 -35.77
CA THR A 7 29.63 -23.63 -35.39
C THR A 7 29.28 -23.20 -33.96
N LYS A 8 30.22 -23.34 -33.01
CA LYS A 8 30.03 -22.87 -31.63
C LYS A 8 29.81 -21.37 -31.56
N ALA A 9 30.57 -20.59 -32.34
CA ALA A 9 30.38 -19.14 -32.44
C ALA A 9 29.01 -18.78 -33.03
N TYR A 10 28.58 -19.45 -34.10
CA TYR A 10 27.26 -19.27 -34.71
C TYR A 10 26.12 -19.58 -33.72
N ILE A 11 26.24 -20.68 -32.98
CA ILE A 11 25.26 -21.05 -31.95
C ILE A 11 25.25 -20.01 -30.82
N ALA A 12 26.40 -19.61 -30.30
CA ALA A 12 26.49 -18.64 -29.20
C ALA A 12 25.86 -17.28 -29.57
N VAL A 13 26.10 -16.80 -30.79
CA VAL A 13 25.50 -15.55 -31.27
C VAL A 13 23.98 -15.70 -31.45
N THR A 14 23.53 -16.79 -32.06
CA THR A 14 22.09 -17.02 -32.31
C THR A 14 21.31 -17.17 -31.00
N GLU A 15 21.84 -17.94 -30.05
CA GLU A 15 21.26 -18.11 -28.72
C GLU A 15 21.33 -16.81 -27.92
N GLY A 16 22.40 -16.02 -28.04
CA GLY A 16 22.51 -14.70 -27.41
C GLY A 16 21.39 -13.75 -27.85
N ILE A 17 21.11 -13.68 -29.15
CA ILE A 17 20.01 -12.85 -29.70
C ILE A 17 18.65 -13.38 -29.24
N ARG A 18 18.45 -14.70 -29.23
CA ARG A 18 17.21 -15.33 -28.78
C ARG A 18 16.93 -15.08 -27.30
N ASN A 19 17.95 -15.22 -26.46
CA ASN A 19 17.89 -14.91 -25.03
C ASN A 19 17.63 -13.43 -24.79
N PHE A 20 18.24 -12.54 -25.58
CA PHE A 20 17.97 -11.10 -25.49
C PHE A 20 16.52 -10.76 -25.86
N LYS A 21 16.00 -11.33 -26.96
CA LYS A 21 14.60 -11.15 -27.38
C LYS A 21 13.60 -11.68 -26.33
N GLN A 22 13.97 -12.75 -25.64
CA GLN A 22 13.14 -13.38 -24.60
C GLN A 22 13.39 -12.77 -23.20
N ASN A 23 14.30 -11.81 -23.07
CA ASN A 23 14.63 -11.23 -21.78
C ASN A 23 13.53 -10.27 -21.32
N GLN A 24 12.78 -10.68 -20.30
CA GLN A 24 11.72 -9.87 -19.68
C GLN A 24 12.16 -9.18 -18.38
N GLN A 25 13.44 -9.31 -17.99
CA GLN A 25 13.94 -8.81 -16.70
C GLN A 25 13.82 -7.27 -16.53
N GLY A 26 13.59 -6.52 -17.61
CA GLY A 26 13.33 -5.06 -17.56
C GLY A 26 11.86 -4.66 -17.81
N VAL A 27 11.07 -5.50 -18.49
CA VAL A 27 9.66 -5.19 -18.80
C VAL A 27 8.81 -5.25 -17.53
N THR A 28 9.12 -6.20 -16.65
CA THR A 28 8.45 -6.33 -15.35
C THR A 28 8.65 -5.09 -14.48
N ALA A 29 9.83 -4.48 -14.48
CA ALA A 29 10.11 -3.30 -13.66
C ALA A 29 9.29 -2.07 -14.09
N ILE A 30 9.10 -1.88 -15.40
CA ILE A 30 8.30 -0.75 -15.93
C ILE A 30 6.81 -0.97 -15.69
N GLU A 31 6.31 -2.19 -15.87
CA GLU A 31 4.91 -2.52 -15.63
C GLU A 31 4.52 -2.42 -14.16
N TYR A 32 5.31 -3.04 -13.27
CA TYR A 32 5.08 -2.93 -11.82
C TYR A 32 5.30 -1.49 -11.34
N GLY A 33 6.23 -0.76 -11.95
CA GLY A 33 6.42 0.68 -11.71
C GLY A 33 5.16 1.49 -12.02
N LEU A 34 4.54 1.28 -13.18
CA LEU A 34 3.31 1.98 -13.56
C LEU A 34 2.11 1.57 -12.68
N ILE A 35 2.00 0.28 -12.34
CA ILE A 35 0.97 -0.21 -11.42
C ILE A 35 1.13 0.44 -10.04
N ALA A 36 2.35 0.57 -9.53
CA ALA A 36 2.62 1.23 -8.25
C ALA A 36 2.18 2.70 -8.25
N VAL A 37 2.45 3.43 -9.35
CA VAL A 37 1.97 4.82 -9.52
C VAL A 37 0.44 4.88 -9.53
N ALA A 38 -0.22 3.99 -10.27
CA ALA A 38 -1.69 3.94 -10.32
C ALA A 38 -2.31 3.67 -8.94
N ILE A 39 -1.75 2.73 -8.18
CA ILE A 39 -2.18 2.43 -6.81
C ILE A 39 -1.96 3.64 -5.89
N ALA A 40 -0.81 4.32 -5.99
CA ALA A 40 -0.53 5.50 -5.18
C ALA A 40 -1.55 6.62 -5.43
N VAL A 41 -1.87 6.90 -6.70
CA VAL A 41 -2.89 7.90 -7.07
C VAL A 41 -4.26 7.51 -6.51
N LEU A 42 -4.64 6.24 -6.61
CA LEU A 42 -5.91 5.74 -6.06
C LEU A 42 -5.99 5.94 -4.54
N ILE A 43 -4.93 5.60 -3.80
CA ILE A 43 -4.85 5.81 -2.35
C ILE A 43 -5.01 7.29 -2.02
N ILE A 44 -4.29 8.18 -2.70
CA ILE A 44 -4.38 9.62 -2.47
C ILE A 44 -5.80 10.12 -2.72
N ALA A 45 -6.43 9.71 -3.83
CA ALA A 45 -7.78 10.14 -4.18
C ALA A 45 -8.84 9.72 -3.15
N VAL A 46 -8.74 8.50 -2.61
CA VAL A 46 -9.73 7.97 -1.64
C VAL A 46 -9.48 8.48 -0.22
N PHE A 47 -8.22 8.55 0.20
CA PHE A 47 -7.87 8.78 1.60
C PHE A 47 -7.45 10.21 1.93
N TYR A 48 -7.05 11.01 0.94
CA TYR A 48 -6.50 12.36 1.14
C TYR A 48 -7.50 13.50 0.82
N ASP A 49 -8.75 13.17 0.54
CA ASP A 49 -9.80 14.17 0.39
C ASP A 49 -10.19 14.79 1.75
N SER A 50 -10.49 16.09 1.74
CA SER A 50 -10.87 16.86 2.93
C SER A 50 -12.21 16.41 3.52
N ASN A 51 -13.06 15.75 2.74
CA ASN A 51 -14.27 15.07 3.21
C ASN A 51 -14.19 13.54 2.96
N GLY A 52 -12.96 13.04 2.86
CA GLY A 52 -12.64 11.67 2.52
C GLY A 52 -12.87 10.71 3.68
N PHE A 53 -12.56 9.44 3.41
CA PHE A 53 -12.82 8.34 4.35
C PHE A 53 -12.15 8.54 5.72
N ILE A 54 -10.90 9.01 5.75
CA ILE A 54 -10.11 9.18 6.99
C ILE A 54 -10.73 10.25 7.91
N VAL A 55 -11.22 11.35 7.34
CA VAL A 55 -11.84 12.44 8.12
C VAL A 55 -13.12 11.94 8.79
N LYS A 56 -14.00 11.29 8.03
CA LYS A 56 -15.24 10.70 8.57
C LYS A 56 -14.97 9.63 9.62
N LEU A 57 -13.94 8.80 9.40
CA LEU A 57 -13.53 7.79 10.37
C LEU A 57 -13.08 8.44 11.70
N LYS A 58 -12.23 9.48 11.61
CA LYS A 58 -11.78 10.26 12.77
C LYS A 58 -12.96 10.89 13.52
N GLU A 59 -13.93 11.46 12.82
CA GLU A 59 -15.14 12.03 13.44
C GLU A 59 -15.93 10.98 14.23
N LYS A 60 -16.11 9.76 13.68
CA LYS A 60 -16.81 8.67 14.39
C LYS A 60 -16.06 8.23 15.63
N PHE A 61 -14.74 8.10 15.56
CA PHE A 61 -13.92 7.77 16.74
C PHE A 61 -13.97 8.87 17.80
N ASN A 62 -13.90 10.14 17.41
CA ASN A 62 -14.04 11.26 18.34
C ASN A 62 -15.41 11.26 19.03
N GLY A 63 -16.48 10.99 18.27
CA GLY A 63 -17.82 10.84 18.81
C GLY A 63 -17.91 9.68 19.82
N LEU A 64 -17.32 8.54 19.50
CA LEU A 64 -17.24 7.39 20.41
C LEU A 64 -16.47 7.75 21.70
N THR A 65 -15.32 8.38 21.59
CA THR A 65 -14.53 8.85 22.75
C THR A 65 -15.35 9.81 23.62
N SER A 66 -16.08 10.75 23.01
CA SER A 66 -16.95 11.66 23.76
C SER A 66 -18.05 10.91 24.50
N THR A 67 -18.73 9.96 23.84
CA THR A 67 -19.76 9.12 24.48
C THR A 67 -19.20 8.32 25.64
N ILE A 68 -18.02 7.70 25.49
CA ILE A 68 -17.38 6.92 26.57
C ILE A 68 -17.04 7.83 27.76
N ASN A 69 -16.46 9.01 27.51
CA ASN A 69 -16.13 9.95 28.56
C ASN A 69 -17.37 10.47 29.30
N ASN A 70 -18.45 10.73 28.58
CA ASN A 70 -19.73 11.16 29.14
C ASN A 70 -20.46 10.04 29.89
N ALA A 71 -20.29 8.79 29.45
CA ALA A 71 -20.89 7.61 30.07
C ALA A 71 -20.15 7.16 31.34
N ASN A 72 -18.98 7.72 31.65
CA ASN A 72 -18.23 7.42 32.86
C ASN A 72 -18.71 8.35 34.00
N PRO A 73 -19.54 7.87 34.95
CA PRO A 73 -20.23 8.71 35.91
C PRO A 73 -19.36 8.98 37.15
N THR A 74 -18.11 9.41 36.97
CA THR A 74 -17.19 9.75 38.09
C THR A 74 -17.11 11.24 38.36
N GLY A 75 -18.22 11.97 38.12
CA GLY A 75 -18.34 13.40 38.43
C GLY A 75 -19.66 13.84 39.07
N ALA A 76 -20.57 12.91 39.43
CA ALA A 76 -21.81 13.26 40.14
C ALA A 76 -21.84 12.60 41.52
N ALA A 77 -21.50 13.41 42.54
CA ALA A 77 -21.81 13.29 43.95
C ALA A 77 -21.99 11.86 44.51
N GLY A 78 -20.99 11.40 45.28
CA GLY A 78 -21.19 10.29 46.21
C GLY A 78 -22.37 10.58 47.17
N PRO A 79 -23.09 9.54 47.62
CA PRO A 79 -24.27 9.72 48.46
C PRO A 79 -23.89 10.50 49.72
N ALA A 80 -24.57 11.62 49.97
CA ALA A 80 -24.41 12.39 51.19
C ALA A 80 -24.69 11.47 52.39
N GLY A 81 -23.68 11.28 53.24
CA GLY A 81 -23.79 10.48 54.45
C GLY A 81 -24.89 10.99 55.39
N PRO A 82 -25.40 10.13 56.29
CA PRO A 82 -26.54 10.48 57.14
C PRO A 82 -26.14 11.63 58.07
N LYS A 83 -26.93 12.71 58.02
CA LYS A 83 -26.83 13.78 59.01
C LYS A 83 -27.37 13.25 60.34
N GLY A 84 -26.50 13.18 61.34
CA GLY A 84 -26.86 12.91 62.73
C GLY A 84 -27.60 14.07 63.38
#